data_AF-A0AAN9PNE8-F1
#
_entry.id   AF-A0AAN9PNE8-F1
#
_cell.length_a   1.000
_cell.length_b   1.000
_cell.length_c   1.000
_cell.angle_alpha   90.00
_cell.angle_beta   90.00
_cell.angle_gamma   90.00
#
_symmetry.space_group_name_H-M   'P 1'
#
loop_
_entity.id
_entity.type
_entity.pdbx_description
1 polymer ?
#
loop_
_entity_poly.entity_id
_entity_poly.type
_entity_poly.pdbx_seq_one_letter_code
_entity_poly.pdbx_strand_id
1 'polypeptide(L)'
;MFDEMPQSSHPLQCLALNFNHKIQLWLEKLGAIEPFSGNLATCWSNIKEEGALERYKLITGNTVLFPEYQAYDAHPEDNWLAALPDVVIDGAV
;
A
#
# COMPACT_ATOMS: atom_id res chain seq x y z
N MET A 1 -8.50 -7.81 11.77
CA MET A 1 -9.12 -6.78 10.91
C MET A 1 -8.31 -6.48 9.63
N PHE A 2 -7.25 -7.26 9.33
CA PHE A 2 -6.56 -7.26 8.03
C PHE A 2 -6.24 -8.70 7.59
N ASP A 3 -7.17 -9.64 7.80
CA ASP A 3 -6.97 -11.06 7.41
C ASP A 3 -7.43 -11.37 5.97
N GLU A 4 -7.94 -10.39 5.23
CA GLU A 4 -8.37 -10.58 3.84
C GLU A 4 -8.01 -9.37 2.96
N MET A 5 -6.72 -9.08 2.80
CA MET A 5 -6.28 -8.34 1.62
C MET A 5 -5.31 -9.21 0.83
N PRO A 6 -5.62 -9.57 -0.42
CA PRO A 6 -4.60 -10.13 -1.29
C PRO A 6 -3.50 -9.08 -1.42
N GLN A 7 -2.31 -9.40 -0.95
CA GLN A 7 -1.10 -8.55 -1.01
C GLN A 7 -0.63 -8.27 -2.46
N SER A 8 -1.51 -8.43 -3.45
CA SER A 8 -1.19 -8.57 -4.86
C SER A 8 -1.30 -7.28 -5.67
N SER A 9 -1.53 -6.11 -5.10
CA SER A 9 -1.89 -4.95 -5.93
C SER A 9 -1.35 -3.61 -5.44
N HIS A 10 -0.03 -3.42 -5.53
CA HIS A 10 0.60 -2.10 -5.48
C HIS A 10 1.46 -1.86 -6.72
N PRO A 11 0.97 -1.12 -7.73
CA PRO A 11 1.76 -0.77 -8.93
C PRO A 11 2.87 0.25 -8.66
N LEU A 12 2.85 0.96 -7.51
CA LEU A 12 3.95 1.81 -7.06
C LEU A 12 5.27 1.03 -6.81
N GLN A 13 5.19 -0.28 -6.56
CA GLN A 13 6.39 -1.13 -6.43
C GLN A 13 7.21 -1.12 -7.74
N CYS A 14 6.58 -1.07 -8.91
CA CYS A 14 7.30 -1.17 -10.19
C CYS A 14 8.23 0.02 -10.51
N LEU A 15 7.89 1.22 -10.04
CA LEU A 15 8.61 2.46 -10.37
C LEU A 15 9.91 2.61 -9.56
N ALA A 16 9.88 2.26 -8.27
CA ALA A 16 11.00 2.45 -7.34
C ALA A 16 12.01 1.28 -7.31
N LEU A 17 11.69 0.15 -7.94
CA LEU A 17 12.52 -1.05 -7.90
C LEU A 17 13.64 -1.04 -8.95
N ASN A 18 14.78 -1.66 -8.61
CA ASN A 18 15.84 -1.93 -9.59
C ASN A 18 15.41 -3.03 -10.59
N PHE A 19 16.16 -3.22 -11.67
CA PHE A 19 15.80 -4.14 -12.76
C PHE A 19 15.50 -5.58 -12.28
N ASN A 20 16.30 -6.12 -11.35
CA ASN A 20 16.11 -7.48 -10.84
C ASN A 20 14.82 -7.62 -10.02
N HIS A 21 14.54 -6.65 -9.16
CA HIS A 21 13.31 -6.64 -8.37
C HIS A 21 12.06 -6.42 -9.24
N LYS A 22 12.17 -5.69 -10.36
CA LYS A 22 11.09 -5.59 -11.35
C LYS A 22 10.78 -6.94 -11.99
N ILE A 23 11.79 -7.71 -12.38
CA ILE A 23 11.60 -9.06 -12.96
C ILE A 23 10.91 -9.96 -11.93
N GLN A 24 11.40 -9.97 -10.70
CA GLN A 24 10.80 -10.77 -9.64
C GLN A 24 9.32 -10.41 -9.42
N LEU A 25 9.02 -9.11 -9.31
CA LEU A 25 7.64 -8.64 -9.18
C LEU A 25 6.76 -9.12 -10.35
N TRP A 26 7.23 -9.05 -11.60
CA TRP A 26 6.49 -9.57 -12.74
C TRP A 26 6.23 -11.08 -12.65
N LEU A 27 7.21 -11.86 -12.21
CA LEU A 27 7.05 -13.30 -12.01
C LEU A 27 6.02 -13.60 -10.91
N GLU A 28 6.00 -12.82 -9.82
CA GLU A 28 4.99 -12.91 -8.77
C GLU A 28 3.59 -12.59 -9.32
N LYS A 29 3.44 -11.51 -10.09
CA LYS A 29 2.15 -11.12 -10.68
C LYS A 29 1.62 -12.13 -11.70
N LEU A 30 2.51 -12.78 -12.46
CA LEU A 30 2.15 -13.84 -13.40
C LEU A 30 1.86 -15.19 -12.70
N GLY A 31 2.05 -15.27 -11.38
CA GLY A 31 1.90 -16.51 -10.62
C GLY A 31 2.99 -17.56 -10.92
N ALA A 32 4.09 -17.15 -11.56
CA ALA A 32 5.22 -18.02 -11.86
C ALA A 32 6.07 -18.30 -10.62
N ILE A 33 6.05 -17.39 -9.64
CA ILE A 33 6.64 -17.56 -8.31
C ILE A 33 5.65 -17.11 -7.24
N GLU A 34 5.81 -17.64 -6.04
CA GLU A 34 4.98 -17.27 -4.89
C GLU A 34 5.24 -15.79 -4.49
N PRO A 35 4.18 -14.98 -4.29
CA PRO A 35 4.32 -13.62 -3.82
C PRO A 35 5.01 -13.53 -2.46
N PHE A 36 5.70 -12.43 -2.20
CA PHE A 36 6.25 -12.16 -0.89
C PHE A 36 5.13 -12.07 0.17
N SER A 37 5.24 -12.90 1.22
CA SER A 37 4.23 -13.02 2.29
C SER A 37 4.55 -12.20 3.54
N GLY A 38 5.67 -11.47 3.56
CA GLY A 38 6.09 -10.67 4.71
C GLY A 38 7.35 -11.19 5.40
N ASN A 39 7.96 -10.33 6.22
CA ASN A 39 9.06 -10.65 7.12
C ASN A 39 8.83 -9.97 8.48
N LEU A 40 9.75 -10.15 9.43
CA LEU A 40 9.63 -9.55 10.76
C LEU A 40 9.48 -8.02 10.73
N ALA A 41 10.11 -7.33 9.77
CA ALA A 41 10.01 -5.88 9.64
C ALA A 41 8.61 -5.46 9.15
N THR A 42 8.05 -6.14 8.16
CA THR A 42 6.67 -5.85 7.69
C THR A 42 5.64 -6.19 8.76
N CYS A 43 5.79 -7.32 9.47
CA CYS A 43 4.91 -7.68 10.59
C CYS A 43 4.97 -6.63 11.71
N TRP A 44 6.18 -6.18 12.07
CA TRP A 44 6.34 -5.15 13.10
C TRP A 44 5.69 -3.82 12.68
N SER A 45 5.85 -3.43 11.42
CA SER A 45 5.20 -2.23 10.86
C SER A 45 3.69 -2.30 11.02
N ASN A 46 3.07 -3.40 10.58
CA ASN A 46 1.62 -3.61 10.68
C ASN A 46 1.12 -3.55 12.13
N ILE A 47 1.87 -4.13 13.08
CA ILE A 47 1.53 -4.10 14.51
C ILE A 47 1.61 -2.68 15.08
N LYS A 48 2.53 -1.84 14.56
CA LYS A 48 2.75 -0.47 15.06
C LYS A 48 1.90 0.58 14.37
N GLU A 49 1.25 0.23 13.27
CA GLU A 49 0.48 1.15 12.44
C GLU A 49 -0.60 1.89 13.23
N GLU A 50 -1.46 1.15 13.97
CA GLU A 50 -2.55 1.73 14.76
C GLU A 50 -2.02 2.74 15.80
N GLY A 51 -1.03 2.32 16.59
CA GLY A 51 -0.44 3.18 17.63
C GLY A 51 0.37 4.35 17.07
N ALA A 52 0.87 4.27 15.84
CA ALA A 52 1.49 5.40 15.14
C ALA A 52 0.43 6.40 14.68
N LEU A 53 -0.69 5.90 14.16
CA LEU A 53 -1.80 6.73 13.69
C LEU A 53 -2.50 7.47 14.84
N GLU A 54 -2.73 6.81 15.97
CA GLU A 54 -3.29 7.48 17.16
C GLU A 54 -2.42 8.66 17.62
N ARG A 55 -1.09 8.48 17.61
CA ARG A 55 -0.15 9.56 17.95
C ARG A 55 -0.20 10.68 16.91
N TYR A 56 -0.30 10.35 15.63
CA TYR A 56 -0.45 11.34 14.57
C TYR A 56 -1.69 12.21 14.80
N LYS A 57 -2.85 11.60 15.09
CA LYS A 57 -4.10 12.32 15.41
C LYS A 57 -3.93 13.21 16.64
N LEU A 58 -3.30 12.70 17.70
CA LEU A 58 -3.09 13.46 18.94
C LEU A 58 -2.17 14.67 18.76
N ILE A 59 -1.11 14.52 17.96
CA ILE A 59 -0.12 15.59 17.73
C ILE A 59 -0.66 16.67 16.79
N THR A 60 -1.34 16.26 15.72
CA THR A 60 -1.77 17.19 14.66
C THR A 60 -3.17 17.74 14.87
N GLY A 61 -4.02 17.03 15.62
CA GLY A 61 -5.45 17.35 15.73
C GLY A 61 -6.23 17.09 14.44
N ASN A 62 -5.60 16.49 13.42
CA ASN A 62 -6.24 16.20 12.14
C ASN A 62 -7.23 15.05 12.27
N THR A 63 -8.39 15.22 11.64
CA THR A 63 -9.30 14.12 11.34
C THR A 63 -8.72 13.31 10.19
N VAL A 64 -8.80 11.99 10.31
CA VAL A 64 -8.25 11.09 9.30
C VAL A 64 -9.26 10.03 8.89
N LEU A 65 -9.18 9.65 7.62
CA LEU A 65 -9.98 8.61 6.97
C LEU A 65 -9.08 7.46 6.57
N PHE A 66 -9.62 6.25 6.66
CA PHE A 66 -9.00 5.06 6.11
C PHE A 66 -9.52 4.87 4.68
N PRO A 67 -8.70 5.17 3.66
CA PRO A 67 -9.13 5.02 2.28
C PRO A 67 -9.20 3.55 1.90
N GLU A 68 -10.11 3.24 0.99
CA GLU A 68 -10.06 1.98 0.25
C GLU A 68 -9.03 2.06 -0.87
N TYR A 69 -8.84 0.94 -1.59
CA TYR A 69 -8.01 0.89 -2.78
C TYR A 69 -8.37 1.99 -3.78
N GLN A 70 -7.40 2.84 -4.12
CA GLN A 70 -7.58 3.96 -5.06
C GLN A 70 -6.93 3.61 -6.39
N ALA A 71 -7.75 3.30 -7.40
CA ALA A 71 -7.29 3.19 -8.78
C ALA A 71 -7.04 4.60 -9.36
N TYR A 72 -6.00 4.74 -10.18
CA TYR A 72 -5.79 5.95 -10.95
C TYR A 72 -6.75 5.94 -12.15
N ASP A 73 -7.70 6.87 -12.18
CA ASP A 73 -8.81 6.89 -13.14
C ASP A 73 -8.77 8.09 -14.10
N ALA A 74 -7.79 8.98 -13.98
CA ALA A 74 -7.66 10.18 -14.80
C ALA A 74 -7.38 9.85 -16.28
N HIS A 75 -6.72 8.72 -16.54
CA HIS A 75 -6.34 8.25 -17.88
C HIS A 75 -6.69 6.77 -18.02
N PRO A 76 -7.62 6.38 -18.92
CA PRO A 76 -8.05 4.98 -19.10
C PRO A 76 -6.91 4.01 -19.46
N GLU A 77 -5.87 4.50 -20.12
CA GLU A 77 -4.64 3.77 -20.44
C GLU A 77 -3.82 3.39 -19.19
N ASP A 78 -4.00 4.11 -18.09
CA ASP A 78 -3.27 3.96 -16.85
C ASP A 78 -4.06 3.21 -15.76
N ASN A 79 -5.12 2.48 -16.15
CA ASN A 79 -5.93 1.65 -15.25
C ASN A 79 -5.16 0.51 -14.54
N TRP A 80 -3.87 0.34 -14.85
CA TRP A 80 -2.93 -0.54 -14.15
C TRP A 80 -2.26 0.13 -12.94
N LEU A 81 -2.43 1.45 -12.76
CA LEU A 81 -1.93 2.25 -11.64
C LEU A 81 -2.99 2.39 -10.55
N ALA A 82 -2.53 2.29 -9.32
CA ALA A 82 -3.32 2.35 -8.10
C ALA A 82 -2.43 2.55 -6.89
N ALA A 83 -3.03 3.03 -5.80
CA ALA A 83 -2.39 3.15 -4.51
C ALA A 83 -3.38 2.73 -3.42
N LEU A 84 -2.84 2.23 -2.32
CA LEU A 84 -3.56 2.16 -1.04
C LEU A 84 -2.78 3.08 -0.11
N PRO A 85 -3.23 4.33 0.09
CA PRO A 85 -2.63 5.20 1.09
C PRO A 85 -2.91 4.61 2.48
N ASP A 86 -1.96 4.73 3.41
CA ASP A 86 -2.20 4.30 4.80
C ASP A 86 -3.38 5.09 5.39
N VAL A 87 -3.41 6.41 5.13
CA VAL A 87 -4.36 7.36 5.72
C VAL A 87 -4.57 8.57 4.81
N VAL A 88 -5.78 9.13 4.79
CA VAL A 88 -6.10 10.43 4.18
C VAL A 88 -6.57 11.41 5.25
N ILE A 89 -6.16 12.67 5.16
CA ILE A 89 -6.61 13.74 6.09
C ILE A 89 -7.96 14.27 5.59
N ASP A 90 -8.96 14.26 6.47
CA ASP A 90 -10.27 14.84 6.18
C ASP A 90 -10.23 16.36 6.35
N GLY A 91 -10.56 17.11 5.30
CA GLY A 91 -10.65 18.57 5.37
C GLY A 91 -9.32 19.32 5.36
N ALA A 92 -8.26 18.77 4.76
CA ALA A 92 -7.08 19.57 4.40
C ALA A 92 -7.50 20.67 3.40
N VAL A 93 -7.65 21.90 3.90
CA VAL A 93 -7.82 23.14 3.13
C VAL A 93 -6.46 23.67 2.68
#